data_AF-A0A257LQM9-F1
#
_entry.id   AF-A0A257LQM9-F1
#
_cell.length_a   1.000
_cell.length_b   1.000
_cell.length_c   1.000
_cell.angle_alpha   90.00
_cell.angle_beta   90.00
_cell.angle_gamma   90.00
#
_symmetry.space_group_name_H-M   'P 1'
#
loop_
_entity.id
_entity.type
_entity.pdbx_description
1 polymer ?
#
loop_
_entity_poly.entity_id
_entity_poly.type
_entity_poly.pdbx_seq_one_letter_code
_entity_poly.pdbx_strand_id
1 'polypeptide(L)'
;MKLAHCQAIGGSAGEPFWAVVDVASATLRPIAGGVADWGPAITRGEGEAALQFTGPAQPLTSVRLLPPVTRSNRVVVAGANYAKHLAAAFGLSQPHHQPIAVRKAFRAMLGA
;
A
#
# COMPACT_ATOMS: atom_id res chain seq x y z
N MET A 1 1.05 10.08 -7.80
CA MET A 1 1.62 8.74 -8.05
C MET A 1 0.86 7.70 -7.25
N LYS A 2 0.44 6.59 -7.88
CA LYS A 2 -0.15 5.43 -7.19
C LYS A 2 0.80 4.25 -7.34
N LEU A 3 1.04 3.51 -6.25
CA LEU A 3 1.94 2.37 -6.22
C LEU A 3 1.14 1.11 -5.90
N ALA A 4 1.48 0.01 -6.56
CA ALA A 4 0.88 -1.29 -6.31
C ALA A 4 1.95 -2.36 -6.14
N HIS A 5 1.64 -3.33 -5.29
CA HIS A 5 2.36 -4.58 -5.19
C HIS A 5 1.62 -5.61 -6.05
N CYS A 6 2.34 -6.27 -6.96
CA CYS A 6 1.76 -7.00 -8.07
C CYS A 6 2.41 -8.38 -8.20
N GLN A 7 1.68 -9.31 -8.80
CA GLN A 7 2.21 -10.59 -9.26
C GLN A 7 1.70 -10.85 -10.68
N ALA A 8 2.59 -11.24 -11.60
CA ALA A 8 2.22 -11.51 -12.99
C ALA A 8 1.21 -12.69 -13.10
N ILE A 9 0.24 -12.55 -14.00
CA ILE A 9 -0.72 -13.62 -14.35
C ILE A 9 -0.18 -14.36 -15.58
N GLY A 10 0.09 -15.66 -15.44
CA GLY A 10 0.57 -16.54 -16.52
C GLY A 10 2.00 -17.05 -16.30
N GLY A 11 2.30 -18.27 -16.80
CA GLY A 11 3.54 -18.99 -16.53
C GLY A 11 3.68 -19.46 -15.06
N SER A 12 4.84 -20.01 -14.69
CA SER A 12 5.20 -20.19 -13.27
C SER A 12 5.07 -18.83 -12.57
N ALA A 13 4.17 -18.73 -11.59
CA ALA A 13 3.84 -17.47 -10.93
C ALA A 13 5.12 -16.71 -10.55
N GLY A 14 5.34 -15.55 -11.18
CA GLY A 14 6.53 -14.75 -10.98
C GLY A 14 6.65 -14.23 -9.55
N GLU A 15 7.86 -13.84 -9.16
CA GLU A 15 8.07 -13.18 -7.88
C GLU A 15 7.25 -11.87 -7.80
N PRO A 16 6.70 -11.55 -6.62
CA PRO A 16 6.02 -10.28 -6.41
C PRO A 16 6.92 -9.08 -6.68
N PHE A 17 6.37 -8.03 -7.29
CA PHE A 17 7.11 -6.81 -7.63
C PHE A 17 6.27 -5.55 -7.38
N TRP A 18 6.92 -4.40 -7.28
CA TRP A 18 6.25 -3.10 -7.17
C TRP A 18 6.09 -2.44 -8.54
N ALA A 19 5.04 -1.65 -8.70
CA ALA A 19 4.79 -0.90 -9.92
C ALA A 19 4.13 0.45 -9.64
N VAL A 20 4.38 1.42 -10.53
CA VAL A 20 3.59 2.66 -10.63
C VAL A 20 2.34 2.37 -11.46
N VAL A 21 1.17 2.77 -10.96
CA VAL A 21 -0.13 2.56 -11.62
C VAL A 21 -0.63 3.86 -12.23
N ASP A 22 -0.94 3.82 -13.52
CA ASP A 22 -1.76 4.83 -14.19
C ASP A 22 -3.19 4.32 -14.30
N VAL A 23 -4.08 4.94 -13.53
CA VAL A 23 -5.49 4.58 -13.47
C VAL A 23 -6.27 5.07 -14.68
N ALA A 24 -5.83 6.17 -15.31
CA ALA A 24 -6.52 6.70 -16.49
C ALA A 24 -6.35 5.79 -17.70
N SER A 25 -5.13 5.24 -17.89
CA SER A 25 -4.84 4.30 -18.98
C SER A 25 -5.03 2.83 -18.61
N ALA A 26 -5.36 2.52 -17.34
CA ALA A 26 -5.43 1.16 -16.81
C ALA A 26 -4.14 0.36 -17.08
N THR A 27 -2.99 1.00 -16.89
CA THR A 27 -1.67 0.39 -17.05
C THR A 27 -0.85 0.49 -15.77
N LEU A 28 0.20 -0.31 -15.72
CA LEU A 28 1.23 -0.23 -14.68
C LEU A 28 2.62 -0.32 -15.30
N ARG A 29 3.61 0.25 -14.62
CA ARG A 29 5.01 0.13 -15.01
C ARG A 29 5.85 -0.45 -13.84
N PRO A 30 6.50 -1.61 -14.02
CA PRO A 30 7.31 -2.23 -12.97
C PRO A 30 8.48 -1.36 -12.54
N ILE A 31 8.78 -1.36 -11.24
CA ILE A 31 9.91 -0.65 -10.63
C ILE A 31 10.83 -1.62 -9.89
N ALA A 32 12.12 -1.27 -9.82
CA ALA A 32 13.13 -2.03 -9.12
C ALA A 32 13.02 -1.85 -7.60
N GLY A 33 13.33 -2.91 -6.86
CA GLY A 33 13.41 -2.87 -5.39
C GLY A 33 12.05 -2.83 -4.68
N GLY A 34 12.11 -2.82 -3.36
CA GLY A 34 10.97 -2.70 -2.46
C GLY A 34 10.89 -1.32 -1.79
N VAL A 35 9.85 -1.14 -0.98
CA VAL A 35 9.59 0.11 -0.23
C VAL A 35 10.80 0.59 0.57
N ALA A 36 11.64 -0.33 1.07
CA ALA A 36 12.83 0.03 1.82
C ALA A 36 13.91 0.71 0.95
N ASP A 37 13.96 0.38 -0.34
CA ASP A 37 14.97 0.86 -1.28
C ASP A 37 14.62 2.29 -1.77
N TRP A 38 13.37 2.49 -2.23
CA TRP A 38 12.93 3.75 -2.81
C TRP A 38 12.12 4.65 -1.86
N GLY A 39 11.52 4.08 -0.80
CA GLY A 39 10.60 4.79 0.09
C GLY A 39 11.20 6.01 0.77
N PRO A 40 12.43 5.94 1.33
CA PRO A 40 13.06 7.09 1.95
C PRO A 40 13.19 8.30 1.01
N ALA A 41 13.62 8.08 -0.24
CA ALA A 41 13.76 9.13 -1.24
C ALA A 41 12.41 9.78 -1.59
N ILE A 42 11.37 8.98 -1.81
CA ILE A 42 10.01 9.50 -2.04
C ILE A 42 9.55 10.36 -0.86
N THR A 43 9.75 9.90 0.38
CA THR A 43 9.32 10.66 1.57
C THR A 43 10.08 11.96 1.79
N ARG A 44 11.26 12.13 1.18
CA ARG A 44 12.01 13.40 1.16
C ARG A 44 11.57 14.37 0.06
N GLY A 45 10.60 13.98 -0.77
CA GLY A 45 10.03 14.83 -1.82
C GLY A 45 10.60 14.60 -3.22
N GLU A 46 11.46 13.59 -3.41
CA GLU A 46 12.06 13.27 -4.72
C GLU A 46 11.02 12.69 -5.71
N GLY A 47 9.86 12.23 -5.22
CA GLY A 47 8.74 11.81 -6.04
C GLY A 47 9.06 10.61 -6.95
N GLU A 48 8.50 10.59 -8.16
CA GLU A 48 8.69 9.50 -9.13
C GLU A 48 10.13 9.42 -9.67
N ALA A 49 10.89 10.52 -9.60
CA ALA A 49 12.28 10.55 -10.04
C ALA A 49 13.20 9.64 -9.20
N ALA A 50 12.77 9.26 -7.99
CA ALA A 50 13.47 8.29 -7.15
C ALA A 50 13.27 6.82 -7.59
N LEU A 51 12.45 6.56 -8.61
CA LEU A 51 12.10 5.23 -9.06
C LEU A 51 12.90 4.81 -10.29
N GLN A 52 13.39 3.57 -10.26
CA GLN A 52 13.99 2.94 -11.44
C GLN A 52 13.00 1.96 -12.05
N PHE A 53 12.56 2.23 -13.29
CA PHE A 53 11.67 1.32 -14.02
C PHE A 53 12.44 0.15 -14.63
N THR A 54 11.89 -1.07 -14.49
CA THR A 54 12.54 -2.31 -14.99
C THR A 54 11.95 -2.80 -16.31
N GLY A 55 10.95 -2.12 -16.86
CA GLY A 55 10.32 -2.50 -18.12
C GLY A 55 9.34 -1.47 -18.68
N PRO A 56 8.67 -1.80 -19.79
CA PRO A 56 7.63 -0.99 -20.37
C PRO A 56 6.35 -1.00 -19.50
N ALA A 57 5.43 -0.10 -19.81
CA ALA A 57 4.08 -0.16 -19.26
C ALA A 57 3.37 -1.42 -19.77
N GLN A 58 2.58 -2.05 -18.91
CA GLN A 58 1.78 -3.24 -19.21
C GLN A 58 0.33 -3.04 -18.73
N PRO A 59 -0.65 -3.76 -19.32
CA PRO A 59 -2.04 -3.66 -18.90
C PRO A 59 -2.22 -4.03 -17.42
N LEU A 60 -3.09 -3.34 -16.68
CA LEU A 60 -3.38 -3.70 -15.29
C LEU A 60 -3.95 -5.13 -15.15
N THR A 61 -4.59 -5.64 -16.21
CA THR A 61 -5.13 -7.00 -16.27
C THR A 61 -4.08 -8.10 -16.43
N SER A 62 -2.80 -7.77 -16.65
CA SER A 62 -1.72 -8.77 -16.71
C SER A 62 -1.19 -9.17 -15.33
N VAL A 63 -1.70 -8.58 -14.25
CA VAL A 63 -1.25 -8.86 -12.88
C VAL A 63 -2.40 -9.10 -11.91
N ARG A 64 -2.12 -9.82 -10.84
CA ARG A 64 -2.90 -9.85 -9.61
C ARG A 64 -2.37 -8.77 -8.68
N LEU A 65 -3.27 -7.95 -8.12
CA LEU A 65 -2.90 -7.00 -7.07
C LEU A 65 -2.75 -7.73 -5.73
N LEU A 66 -1.68 -7.42 -5.03
CA LEU A 66 -1.35 -7.94 -3.71
C LEU A 66 -1.59 -6.84 -2.66
N PRO A 67 -1.65 -7.18 -1.36
CA PRO A 67 -1.61 -6.17 -0.31
C PRO A 67 -0.41 -5.23 -0.52
N PRO A 68 -0.58 -3.89 -0.40
CA PRO A 68 0.49 -2.91 -0.61
C PRO A 68 1.42 -2.82 0.60
N VAL A 69 1.86 -3.96 1.11
CA VAL A 69 2.73 -4.15 2.27
C VAL A 69 3.61 -5.39 2.05
N THR A 70 4.79 -5.42 2.64
CA THR A 70 5.64 -6.62 2.67
C THR A 70 5.56 -7.29 4.05
N ARG A 71 6.03 -8.54 4.15
CA ARG A 71 5.84 -9.37 5.35
C ARG A 71 6.52 -8.83 6.60
N SER A 72 7.47 -7.90 6.46
CA SER A 72 8.15 -7.23 7.59
C SER A 72 7.33 -6.08 8.19
N ASN A 73 6.27 -5.62 7.53
CA ASN A 73 5.43 -4.51 8.00
C ASN A 73 4.63 -4.89 9.26
N ARG A 74 4.51 -3.93 10.18
CA ARG A 74 3.59 -3.99 11.32
C ARG A 74 2.37 -3.13 11.05
N VAL A 75 1.17 -3.68 11.27
CA VAL A 75 -0.07 -2.91 11.16
C VAL A 75 -0.48 -2.43 12.55
N VAL A 76 -0.40 -1.12 12.77
CA VAL A 76 -0.87 -0.45 13.98
C VAL A 76 -2.19 0.24 13.66
N VAL A 77 -3.24 -0.12 14.38
CA VAL A 77 -4.60 0.42 14.19
C VAL A 77 -4.85 1.46 15.25
N ALA A 78 -5.18 2.69 14.82
CA ALA A 78 -5.66 3.75 15.69
C ALA A 78 -7.18 3.58 15.93
N GLY A 79 -7.56 3.37 17.19
CA GLY A 79 -8.95 3.34 17.62
C GLY A 79 -9.45 4.74 17.98
N ALA A 80 -10.78 4.90 18.05
CA ALA A 80 -11.42 6.10 18.57
C ALA A 80 -10.96 7.43 17.92
N ASN A 81 -10.61 7.44 16.63
CA ASN A 81 -10.07 8.64 15.96
C ASN A 81 -11.12 9.47 15.18
N TYR A 82 -12.41 9.10 15.22
CA TYR A 82 -13.50 9.84 14.57
C TYR A 82 -14.56 10.29 15.59
N ALA A 83 -14.66 11.60 15.82
CA ALA A 83 -15.61 12.19 16.78
C ALA A 83 -17.08 11.80 16.51
N LYS A 84 -17.51 11.78 15.24
CA LYS A 84 -18.88 11.39 14.87
C LYS A 84 -19.20 9.95 15.24
N HIS A 85 -18.26 9.02 15.05
CA HIS A 85 -18.45 7.62 15.42
C HIS A 85 -18.50 7.45 16.95
N LEU A 86 -17.66 8.19 17.67
CA LEU A 86 -17.64 8.21 19.14
C LEU A 86 -18.94 8.70 19.75
N ALA A 87 -19.47 9.81 19.24
CA ALA A 87 -20.72 10.38 19.74
C ALA A 87 -21.91 9.44 19.46
N ALA A 88 -22.02 8.91 18.24
CA ALA A 88 -23.17 8.11 17.82
C ALA A 88 -23.19 6.69 18.40
N ALA A 89 -22.03 6.03 18.51
CA ALA A 89 -21.97 4.63 18.95
C ALA A 89 -21.64 4.46 20.44
N PHE A 90 -21.04 5.48 21.06
CA PHE A 90 -20.52 5.38 22.44
C PHE A 90 -20.93 6.55 23.35
N GLY A 91 -21.65 7.56 22.84
CA GLY A 91 -22.07 8.72 23.63
C GLY A 91 -20.90 9.62 24.07
N LEU A 92 -19.73 9.46 23.48
CA LEU A 92 -18.53 10.22 23.84
C LEU A 92 -18.39 11.47 22.95
N SER A 93 -18.34 12.64 23.58
CA SER A 93 -18.28 13.93 22.88
C SER A 93 -16.89 14.26 22.32
N GLN A 94 -15.84 13.63 22.84
CA GLN A 94 -14.46 13.84 22.39
C GLN A 94 -13.65 12.54 22.44
N PRO A 95 -12.65 12.38 21.55
CA PRO A 95 -11.67 11.31 21.67
C PRO A 95 -10.83 11.47 22.95
N HIS A 96 -10.32 10.35 23.47
CA HIS A 96 -9.38 10.38 24.58
C HIS A 96 -8.10 11.14 24.23
N HIS A 97 -7.48 11.76 25.22
CA HIS A 97 -6.24 12.53 25.07
C HIS A 97 -5.02 11.66 24.66
N GLN A 98 -5.12 10.34 24.77
CA GLN A 98 -4.12 9.39 24.30
C GLN A 98 -4.68 8.53 23.15
N PRO A 99 -3.91 8.31 22.07
CA PRO A 99 -4.32 7.40 21.00
C PRO A 99 -4.45 5.96 21.51
N ILE A 100 -5.60 5.35 21.24
CA ILE A 100 -5.77 3.90 21.42
C ILE A 100 -5.09 3.21 20.23
N ALA A 101 -4.10 2.37 20.49
CA ALA A 101 -3.38 1.64 19.45
C ALA A 101 -3.42 0.13 19.68
N VAL A 102 -3.82 -0.64 18.67
CA VAL A 102 -3.79 -2.12 18.70
C VAL A 102 -3.01 -2.67 17.51
N ARG A 103 -2.36 -3.82 17.69
CA ARG A 103 -1.58 -4.47 16.62
C ARG A 103 -2.46 -5.47 15.86
N LYS A 104 -2.61 -5.29 14.55
CA LYS A 104 -3.26 -6.27 13.67
C LYS A 104 -2.21 -7.21 13.07
N ALA A 105 -2.53 -8.50 13.03
CA ALA A 105 -1.62 -9.51 12.48
C ALA A 105 -1.52 -9.38 10.95
N PHE A 106 -0.30 -9.52 10.41
CA PHE A 106 -0.05 -9.45 8.96
C PHE A 106 -0.92 -10.45 8.18
N ARG A 107 -1.16 -11.65 8.73
CA ARG A 107 -1.99 -12.70 8.13
C ARG A 107 -3.45 -12.31 7.87
N ALA A 108 -3.93 -11.22 8.45
CA ALA A 108 -5.28 -10.71 8.20
C ALA A 108 -5.35 -9.77 6.97
N MET A 109 -4.23 -9.54 6.28
CA MET A 109 -4.18 -8.73 5.06
C MET A 109 -4.50 -9.59 3.83
N LEU A 110 -5.40 -9.09 2.98
CA LEU A 110 -5.74 -9.68 1.67
C LEU A 110 -5.57 -8.60 0.58
N GLY A 111 -5.19 -9.03 -0.62
CA GLY A 111 -5.13 -8.15 -1.81
C GLY A 111 -6.52 -7.93 -2.40
N ALA A 112 -6.67 -6.88 -3.20
CA ALA A 112 -7.91 -6.54 -3.91
C ALA A 112 -7.96 -7.20 -5.30
#